data_AF-A0BN41-F1
#
_entry.id   AF-A0BN41-F1
#
_cell.length_a   1.000
_cell.length_b   1.000
_cell.length_c   1.000
_cell.angle_alpha   90.00
_cell.angle_beta   90.00
_cell.angle_gamma   90.00
#
_symmetry.space_group_name_H-M   'P 1'
#
loop_
_entity.id
_entity.type
_entity.pdbx_description
1 polymer ?
#
loop_
_entity_poly.entity_id
_entity_poly.type
_entity_poly.pdbx_seq_one_letter_code
_entity_poly.pdbx_strand_id
1 'polypeptide(L)'
;MFNEAQYAILGKTRNIKQILQFRLVSRRAKETVKLLLPKQINNLQQLIDEQQNDIQIKIQSAQQAGNDQDQRQGLQAALDGISLLSRAHFVELRCQAKPHELIEKIINLVCLALDPAFKVAKDNWKECIKYLGQQSFIELILNFNISSLNNKQLQQLEQVNNITEQQVASKSLVASSLLIFLKAVVELRQSKLYMTQNEIKELESKIKKEQKLIDKIEKIHNQ
;
A
#
# COMPACT_ATOMS: atom_id res chain seq x y z
N MET A 1 11.97 14.52 -8.96
CA MET A 1 11.61 15.88 -9.42
C MET A 1 10.20 16.15 -8.93
N PHE A 2 9.99 17.19 -8.13
CA PHE A 2 8.65 17.59 -7.68
C PHE A 2 7.91 18.25 -8.85
N ASN A 3 6.67 17.83 -9.10
CA ASN A 3 5.84 18.35 -10.20
C ASN A 3 5.38 19.79 -9.88
N GLU A 4 5.18 20.65 -10.89
CA GLU A 4 4.80 22.07 -10.75
C GLU A 4 3.56 22.27 -9.85
N ALA A 5 2.64 21.31 -9.83
CA ALA A 5 1.49 21.29 -8.94
C ALA A 5 1.89 21.28 -7.44
N GLN A 6 2.97 20.58 -7.07
CA GLN A 6 3.46 20.51 -5.70
C GLN A 6 4.11 21.83 -5.25
N TYR A 7 4.75 22.57 -6.16
CA TYR A 7 5.25 23.92 -5.89
C TYR A 7 4.11 24.94 -5.71
N ALA A 8 3.03 24.82 -6.49
CA ALA A 8 1.86 25.68 -6.33
C ALA A 8 1.17 25.47 -4.96
N ILE A 9 1.10 24.23 -4.46
CA ILE A 9 0.50 23.89 -3.16
C ILE A 9 1.38 24.39 -1.99
N LEU A 10 2.70 24.26 -2.08
CA LEU A 10 3.66 24.76 -1.08
C LEU A 10 3.70 26.30 -1.03
N GLY A 11 3.54 26.97 -2.17
CA GLY A 11 3.42 28.43 -2.25
C GLY A 11 2.14 28.96 -1.58
N LYS A 12 1.00 28.30 -1.82
CA LYS A 12 -0.31 28.67 -1.24
C LYS A 12 -0.37 28.45 0.28
N THR A 13 0.21 27.36 0.79
CA THR A 13 0.22 27.04 2.24
C THR A 13 1.19 27.90 3.07
N ARG A 14 2.31 28.38 2.50
CA ARG A 14 3.19 29.37 3.15
C ARG A 14 2.46 30.68 3.45
N ASN A 15 1.56 31.09 2.56
CA ASN A 15 0.78 32.32 2.68
C ASN A 15 -0.22 32.25 3.85
N ILE A 16 -0.88 31.11 4.05
CA ILE A 16 -1.87 30.91 5.13
C ILE A 16 -1.22 30.98 6.52
N LYS A 17 -0.05 30.36 6.74
CA LYS A 17 0.66 30.46 8.04
C LYS A 17 1.09 31.90 8.36
N GLN A 18 1.50 32.67 7.34
CA GLN A 18 1.87 34.07 7.49
C GLN A 18 0.65 34.95 7.83
N ILE A 19 -0.49 34.72 7.17
CA ILE A 19 -1.76 35.39 7.47
C ILE A 19 -2.22 35.07 8.90
N LEU A 20 -2.07 33.83 9.37
CA LEU A 20 -2.41 33.42 10.73
C LEU A 20 -1.48 34.01 11.80
N GLN A 21 -0.22 34.31 11.46
CA GLN A 21 0.74 34.95 12.36
C GLN A 21 0.48 36.47 12.56
N PHE A 22 -0.33 37.10 11.72
CA PHE A 22 -0.65 38.53 11.78
C PHE A 22 -1.63 38.94 12.90
N ARG A 23 -1.70 38.19 14.00
CA ARG A 23 -2.62 38.40 15.13
C ARG A 23 -2.46 39.73 15.89
N LEU A 24 -1.57 40.64 15.49
CA LEU A 24 -1.24 41.83 16.27
C LEU A 24 -1.15 43.17 15.52
N VAL A 25 -1.52 43.30 14.25
CA VAL A 25 -1.19 44.54 13.50
C VAL A 25 -2.42 45.25 12.95
N SER A 26 -2.80 46.39 13.53
CA SER A 26 -3.61 47.46 12.92
C SER A 26 -5.05 47.14 12.45
N ARG A 27 -5.98 48.11 12.63
CA ARG A 27 -7.33 48.06 12.01
C ARG A 27 -7.27 47.78 10.50
N ARG A 28 -6.24 48.29 9.79
CA ARG A 28 -6.07 48.03 8.35
C ARG A 28 -5.80 46.57 8.04
N ALA A 29 -4.97 45.87 8.81
CA ALA A 29 -4.70 44.46 8.50
C ALA A 29 -5.90 43.57 8.84
N LYS A 30 -6.73 43.94 9.84
CA LYS A 30 -8.01 43.24 10.08
C LYS A 30 -8.94 43.32 8.87
N GLU A 31 -9.09 44.49 8.26
CA GLU A 31 -9.88 44.66 7.02
C GLU A 31 -9.30 43.90 5.84
N THR A 32 -7.97 43.91 5.66
CA THR A 32 -7.30 43.13 4.62
C THR A 32 -7.50 41.63 4.81
N VAL A 33 -7.39 41.13 6.05
CA VAL A 33 -7.67 39.73 6.39
C VAL A 33 -9.14 39.39 6.11
N LYS A 34 -10.09 40.27 6.48
CA LYS A 34 -11.53 40.07 6.24
C LYS A 34 -11.87 39.97 4.75
N LEU A 35 -11.14 40.67 3.88
CA LEU A 35 -11.26 40.58 2.42
C LEU A 35 -10.56 39.36 1.80
N LEU A 36 -9.47 38.88 2.41
CA LEU A 36 -8.67 37.77 1.89
C LEU A 36 -9.18 36.40 2.33
N LEU A 37 -9.77 36.27 3.52
CA LEU A 37 -10.24 34.99 4.05
C LEU A 37 -11.35 34.35 3.17
N PRO A 38 -12.39 35.07 2.70
CA PRO A 38 -13.40 34.49 1.82
C PRO A 38 -12.81 33.99 0.49
N LYS A 39 -11.83 34.71 -0.06
CA LYS A 39 -11.11 34.27 -1.29
C LYS A 39 -10.32 32.99 -1.04
N GLN A 40 -9.67 32.87 0.13
CA GLN A 40 -8.95 31.65 0.51
C GLN A 40 -9.89 30.47 0.75
N ILE A 41 -11.04 30.68 1.40
CA ILE A 41 -12.09 29.65 1.56
C ILE A 41 -12.58 29.18 0.18
N ASN A 42 -12.95 30.10 -0.71
CA ASN A 42 -13.43 29.74 -2.06
C ASN A 42 -12.37 28.97 -2.86
N ASN A 43 -11.09 29.37 -2.78
CA ASN A 43 -10.00 28.66 -3.47
C ASN A 43 -9.82 27.24 -2.93
N LEU A 44 -9.93 27.04 -1.62
CA LEU A 44 -9.84 25.70 -1.01
C LEU A 44 -11.07 24.86 -1.35
N GLN A 45 -12.26 25.47 -1.38
CA GLN A 45 -13.49 24.78 -1.76
C GLN A 45 -13.44 24.30 -3.21
N GLN A 46 -13.00 25.16 -4.14
CA GLN A 46 -12.78 24.76 -5.54
C GLN A 46 -11.81 23.58 -5.66
N LEU A 47 -10.73 23.60 -4.88
CA LEU A 47 -9.73 22.54 -4.92
C LEU A 47 -10.27 21.22 -4.34
N ILE A 48 -11.12 21.29 -3.31
CA ILE A 48 -11.85 20.13 -2.80
C ILE A 48 -12.81 19.58 -3.86
N ASP A 49 -13.57 20.45 -4.52
CA ASP A 49 -14.54 20.04 -5.56
C ASP A 49 -13.83 19.38 -6.75
N GLU A 50 -12.67 19.93 -7.18
CA GLU A 50 -11.80 19.32 -8.20
C GLU A 50 -11.29 17.93 -7.78
N GLN A 51 -10.81 17.78 -6.53
CA GLN A 51 -10.34 16.48 -6.01
C GLN A 51 -11.49 15.47 -5.88
N GLN A 52 -12.68 15.92 -5.49
CA GLN A 52 -13.87 15.06 -5.42
C GLN A 52 -14.30 14.58 -6.81
N ASN A 53 -14.24 15.45 -7.82
CA ASN A 53 -14.50 15.06 -9.20
C ASN A 53 -13.48 14.03 -9.70
N ASP A 54 -12.18 14.23 -9.43
CA ASP A 54 -11.13 13.25 -9.77
C ASP A 54 -11.37 11.90 -9.09
N ILE A 55 -11.78 11.88 -7.82
CA ILE A 55 -12.18 10.64 -7.13
C ILE A 55 -13.35 9.97 -7.85
N GLN A 56 -14.39 10.71 -8.26
CA GLN A 56 -15.53 10.12 -8.97
C GLN A 56 -15.11 9.50 -10.31
N ILE A 57 -14.28 10.19 -11.09
CA ILE A 57 -13.75 9.66 -12.36
C ILE A 57 -12.92 8.39 -12.13
N LYS A 58 -12.08 8.38 -11.08
CA LYS A 58 -11.28 7.21 -10.70
C LYS A 58 -12.12 6.03 -10.21
N ILE A 59 -13.21 6.28 -9.50
CA ILE A 59 -14.15 5.22 -9.09
C ILE A 59 -14.86 4.62 -10.32
N GLN A 60 -15.36 5.46 -11.23
CA GLN A 60 -16.05 4.99 -12.44
C GLN A 60 -15.11 4.18 -13.34
N SER A 61 -13.89 4.65 -13.55
CA SER A 61 -12.88 3.91 -14.33
C SER A 61 -12.45 2.60 -13.66
N ALA A 62 -12.35 2.55 -12.32
CA ALA A 62 -12.06 1.32 -11.59
C ALA A 62 -13.20 0.29 -11.67
N GLN A 63 -14.46 0.75 -11.71
CA GLN A 63 -15.63 -0.13 -11.89
C GLN A 63 -15.70 -0.71 -13.32
N GLN A 64 -15.20 0.01 -14.32
CA GLN A 64 -15.17 -0.43 -15.72
C GLN A 64 -13.96 -1.32 -16.06
N ALA A 65 -12.88 -1.22 -15.29
CA ALA A 65 -11.73 -2.12 -15.40
C ALA A 65 -12.07 -3.50 -14.80
N GLY A 66 -12.90 -4.27 -15.51
CA GLY A 66 -13.37 -5.61 -15.13
C GLY A 66 -12.29 -6.70 -15.18
N ASN A 67 -11.14 -6.47 -14.55
CA ASN A 67 -9.94 -7.30 -14.68
C ASN A 67 -9.27 -7.51 -13.32
N ASP A 68 -10.06 -7.55 -12.24
CA ASP A 68 -9.58 -7.69 -10.84
C ASP A 68 -10.32 -8.78 -10.05
N GLN A 69 -11.47 -9.23 -10.56
CA GLN A 69 -12.17 -10.38 -10.01
C GLN A 69 -11.33 -11.65 -10.20
N ASP A 70 -10.70 -11.80 -11.36
CA ASP A 70 -9.87 -12.96 -11.71
C ASP A 70 -8.62 -13.07 -10.82
N GLN A 71 -7.97 -11.96 -10.50
CA GLN A 71 -6.78 -11.91 -9.63
C GLN A 71 -7.15 -12.14 -8.17
N ARG A 72 -8.31 -11.62 -7.72
CA ARG A 72 -8.83 -11.94 -6.39
C ARG A 72 -9.20 -13.42 -6.28
N GLN A 73 -9.79 -14.00 -7.32
CA GLN A 73 -10.06 -15.44 -7.39
C GLN A 73 -8.75 -16.24 -7.44
N GLY A 74 -7.74 -15.78 -8.19
CA GLY A 74 -6.42 -16.40 -8.23
C GLY A 74 -5.73 -16.41 -6.87
N LEU A 75 -5.79 -15.30 -6.14
CA LEU A 75 -5.30 -15.23 -4.76
C LEU A 75 -6.07 -16.17 -3.85
N GLN A 76 -7.40 -16.19 -3.93
CA GLN A 76 -8.21 -17.08 -3.11
C GLN A 76 -7.88 -18.55 -3.40
N ALA A 77 -7.75 -18.93 -4.67
CA ALA A 77 -7.35 -20.28 -5.06
C ALA A 77 -5.95 -20.65 -4.54
N ALA A 78 -5.02 -19.68 -4.52
CA ALA A 78 -3.69 -19.88 -3.95
C ALA A 78 -3.75 -20.10 -2.42
N LEU A 79 -4.57 -19.32 -1.71
CA LEU A 79 -4.80 -19.49 -0.27
C LEU A 79 -5.48 -20.82 0.05
N ASP A 80 -6.47 -21.21 -0.73
CA ASP A 80 -7.15 -22.50 -0.59
C ASP A 80 -6.15 -23.65 -0.80
N GLY A 81 -5.28 -23.55 -1.82
CA GLY A 81 -4.20 -24.51 -2.05
C GLY A 81 -3.23 -24.62 -0.87
N ILE A 82 -2.92 -23.52 -0.20
CA ILE A 82 -2.10 -23.52 1.02
C ILE A 82 -2.86 -24.13 2.21
N SER A 83 -4.15 -23.89 2.32
CA SER A 83 -4.99 -24.45 3.40
C SER A 83 -5.09 -25.97 3.37
N LEU A 84 -4.92 -26.56 2.17
CA LEU A 84 -4.89 -28.02 1.97
C LEU A 84 -3.54 -28.65 2.33
N LEU A 85 -2.49 -27.86 2.56
CA LEU A 85 -1.19 -28.40 2.93
C LEU A 85 -1.22 -28.92 4.37
N SER A 86 -0.90 -30.21 4.53
CA SER A 86 -0.75 -30.82 5.84
C SER A 86 0.48 -30.29 6.58
N ARG A 87 0.45 -30.36 7.92
CA ARG A 87 1.61 -30.07 8.76
C ARG A 87 2.81 -30.96 8.42
N ALA A 88 2.59 -32.18 7.95
CA ALA A 88 3.66 -33.10 7.55
C ALA A 88 4.48 -32.55 6.36
N HIS A 89 3.84 -31.91 5.39
CA HIS A 89 4.54 -31.30 4.26
C HIS A 89 5.50 -30.18 4.71
N PHE A 90 5.08 -29.36 5.68
CA PHE A 90 5.93 -28.32 6.26
C PHE A 90 7.07 -28.91 7.11
N VAL A 91 6.82 -30.01 7.82
CA VAL A 91 7.86 -30.71 8.58
C VAL A 91 8.92 -31.28 7.63
N GLU A 92 8.52 -31.93 6.54
CA GLU A 92 9.43 -32.44 5.51
C GLU A 92 10.33 -31.34 4.96
N LEU A 93 9.72 -30.20 4.59
CA LEU A 93 10.45 -29.04 4.11
C LEU A 93 11.49 -28.55 5.14
N ARG A 94 11.10 -28.43 6.41
CA ARG A 94 11.97 -27.96 7.51
C ARG A 94 13.10 -28.93 7.85
N CYS A 95 12.89 -30.24 7.65
CA CYS A 95 13.90 -31.26 7.91
C CYS A 95 15.03 -31.26 6.87
N GLN A 96 14.90 -30.52 5.77
CA GLN A 96 15.99 -30.35 4.81
C GLN A 96 17.14 -29.56 5.45
N ALA A 97 18.26 -30.23 5.73
CA ALA A 97 19.44 -29.59 6.30
C ALA A 97 20.05 -28.53 5.35
N LYS A 98 19.96 -28.79 4.04
CA LYS A 98 20.39 -27.88 2.97
C LYS A 98 19.34 -27.89 1.86
N PRO A 99 18.42 -26.92 1.82
CA PRO A 99 17.38 -26.87 0.81
C PRO A 99 18.00 -26.51 -0.55
N HIS A 100 17.26 -26.78 -1.61
CA HIS A 100 17.62 -26.27 -2.93
C HIS A 100 17.54 -24.73 -2.95
N GLU A 101 18.45 -24.06 -3.68
CA GLU A 101 18.52 -22.59 -3.72
C GLU A 101 17.18 -21.92 -4.08
N LEU A 102 16.47 -22.48 -5.07
CA LEU A 102 15.11 -22.02 -5.41
C LEU A 102 14.11 -22.11 -4.25
N ILE A 103 14.14 -23.19 -3.47
CA ILE A 103 13.26 -23.36 -2.31
C ILE A 103 13.60 -22.29 -1.27
N GLU A 104 14.88 -22.16 -0.93
CA GLU A 104 15.34 -21.16 0.05
C GLU A 104 14.95 -19.74 -0.37
N LYS A 105 15.12 -19.41 -1.65
CA LYS A 105 14.73 -18.12 -2.21
C LYS A 105 13.23 -17.85 -2.02
N ILE A 106 12.37 -18.82 -2.32
CA ILE A 106 10.91 -18.67 -2.17
C ILE A 106 10.54 -18.47 -0.71
N ILE A 107 11.07 -19.29 0.19
CA ILE A 107 10.77 -19.17 1.61
C ILE A 107 11.26 -17.84 2.19
N ASN A 108 12.45 -17.37 1.79
CA ASN A 108 12.94 -16.04 2.14
C ASN A 108 11.96 -14.93 1.73
N LEU A 109 11.40 -15.02 0.52
CA LEU A 109 10.43 -14.05 0.01
C LEU A 109 9.10 -14.13 0.77
N VAL A 110 8.64 -15.32 1.17
CA VAL A 110 7.46 -15.47 2.04
C VAL A 110 7.71 -14.83 3.41
N CYS A 111 8.85 -15.12 4.04
CA CYS A 111 9.20 -14.53 5.34
C CYS A 111 9.30 -13.00 5.24
N LEU A 112 9.89 -12.47 4.18
CA LEU A 112 9.90 -11.04 3.88
C LEU A 112 8.50 -10.45 3.73
N ALA A 113 7.59 -11.16 3.05
CA ALA A 113 6.22 -10.70 2.88
C ALA A 113 5.50 -10.57 4.23
N LEU A 114 5.65 -11.59 5.10
CA LEU A 114 5.00 -11.66 6.41
C LEU A 114 5.62 -10.72 7.45
N ASP A 115 6.94 -10.50 7.38
CA ASP A 115 7.68 -9.64 8.32
C ASP A 115 8.58 -8.64 7.56
N PRO A 116 8.25 -7.33 7.59
CA PRO A 116 9.08 -6.29 7.00
C PRO A 116 10.49 -6.17 7.61
N ALA A 117 10.72 -6.70 8.81
CA ALA A 117 12.03 -6.71 9.45
C ALA A 117 12.90 -7.90 9.01
N PHE A 118 12.32 -8.88 8.31
CA PHE A 118 13.03 -10.05 7.83
C PHE A 118 14.06 -9.66 6.76
N LYS A 119 15.30 -10.12 6.93
CA LYS A 119 16.40 -9.83 6.01
C LYS A 119 16.58 -10.99 5.05
N VAL A 120 16.30 -10.73 3.77
CA VAL A 120 16.63 -11.68 2.71
C VAL A 120 18.15 -11.74 2.56
N ALA A 121 18.72 -12.90 2.85
CA ALA A 121 20.14 -13.18 2.71
C ALA A 121 20.34 -14.58 2.13
N LYS A 122 21.48 -14.80 1.49
CA LYS A 122 21.92 -16.14 1.08
C LYS A 122 22.31 -16.93 2.33
N ASP A 123 22.00 -18.23 2.34
CA ASP A 123 22.24 -19.14 3.46
C ASP A 123 21.46 -18.77 4.74
N ASN A 124 20.30 -18.12 4.60
CA ASN A 124 19.44 -17.73 5.71
C ASN A 124 18.43 -18.81 6.14
N TRP A 125 18.63 -20.04 5.67
CA TRP A 125 17.70 -21.15 5.91
C TRP A 125 17.37 -21.41 7.39
N LYS A 126 18.33 -21.18 8.30
CA LYS A 126 18.11 -21.34 9.74
C LYS A 126 17.04 -20.39 10.28
N GLU A 127 16.98 -19.16 9.78
CA GLU A 127 15.94 -18.20 10.17
C GLU A 127 14.60 -18.54 9.52
N CYS A 128 14.62 -18.96 8.24
CA CYS A 128 13.43 -19.46 7.54
C CYS A 128 12.77 -20.63 8.29
N ILE A 129 13.55 -21.60 8.78
CA ILE A 129 13.03 -22.74 9.55
C ILE A 129 12.33 -22.27 10.83
N LYS A 130 12.83 -21.21 11.49
CA LYS A 130 12.18 -20.65 12.69
C LYS A 130 10.80 -20.10 12.33
N TYR A 131 10.70 -19.35 11.24
CA TYR A 131 9.43 -18.83 10.72
C TYR A 131 8.45 -19.95 10.34
N LEU A 132 8.91 -20.92 9.54
CA LEU A 132 8.11 -22.11 9.17
C LEU A 132 7.70 -22.97 10.37
N GLY A 133 8.44 -22.88 11.47
CA GLY A 133 8.17 -23.61 12.70
C GLY A 133 7.16 -22.96 13.63
N GLN A 134 6.76 -21.71 13.36
CA GLN A 134 5.74 -21.02 14.14
C GLN A 134 4.40 -21.72 13.96
N GLN A 135 3.68 -21.93 15.07
CA GLN A 135 2.38 -22.62 15.06
C GLN A 135 1.34 -21.87 14.22
N SER A 136 1.46 -20.54 14.17
CA SER A 136 0.59 -19.64 13.42
C SER A 136 1.09 -19.35 12.00
N PHE A 137 2.13 -19.99 11.49
CA PHE A 137 2.70 -19.64 10.18
C PHE A 137 1.65 -19.70 9.05
N ILE A 138 0.85 -20.77 9.02
CA ILE A 138 -0.22 -20.92 8.03
C ILE A 138 -1.30 -19.85 8.25
N GLU A 139 -1.68 -19.59 9.50
CA GLU A 139 -2.66 -18.54 9.84
C GLU A 139 -2.20 -17.15 9.42
N LEU A 140 -0.90 -16.85 9.53
CA LEU A 140 -0.30 -15.59 9.08
C LEU A 140 -0.41 -15.43 7.55
N ILE A 141 -0.27 -16.52 6.81
CA ILE A 141 -0.44 -16.51 5.34
C ILE A 141 -1.92 -16.37 4.97
N LEU A 142 -2.81 -17.14 5.62
CA LEU A 142 -4.25 -17.11 5.33
C LEU A 142 -4.87 -15.75 5.66
N ASN A 143 -4.38 -15.07 6.69
CA ASN A 143 -4.82 -13.73 7.10
C ASN A 143 -3.91 -12.61 6.55
N PHE A 144 -3.12 -12.91 5.50
CA PHE A 144 -2.15 -11.96 4.98
C PHE A 144 -2.82 -10.70 4.43
N ASN A 145 -2.47 -9.56 5.00
CA ASN A 145 -2.96 -8.27 4.52
C ASN A 145 -2.02 -7.71 3.43
N ILE A 146 -2.41 -7.84 2.18
CA ILE A 146 -1.64 -7.33 1.03
C ILE A 146 -1.34 -5.82 1.13
N SER A 147 -2.19 -5.05 1.83
CA SER A 147 -1.96 -3.63 2.06
C SER A 147 -0.85 -3.30 3.04
N SER A 148 -0.36 -4.26 3.83
CA SER A 148 0.78 -4.03 4.71
C SER A 148 2.12 -4.01 3.99
N LEU A 149 2.19 -4.54 2.76
CA LEU A 149 3.42 -4.56 1.97
C LEU A 149 3.87 -3.14 1.63
N ASN A 150 5.14 -2.83 1.88
CA ASN A 150 5.75 -1.59 1.41
C ASN A 150 6.35 -1.77 -0.01
N ASN A 151 6.66 -0.65 -0.68
CA ASN A 151 7.18 -0.68 -2.05
C ASN A 151 8.53 -1.42 -2.17
N LYS A 152 9.37 -1.40 -1.12
CA LYS A 152 10.66 -2.13 -1.13
C LYS A 152 10.44 -3.63 -1.08
N GLN A 153 9.51 -4.10 -0.25
CA GLN A 153 9.11 -5.52 -0.21
C GLN A 153 8.54 -5.92 -1.56
N LEU A 154 7.66 -5.11 -2.16
CA LEU A 154 7.07 -5.41 -3.47
C LEU A 154 8.14 -5.60 -4.56
N GLN A 155 9.11 -4.69 -4.65
CA GLN A 155 10.23 -4.81 -5.61
C GLN A 155 11.06 -6.08 -5.39
N GLN A 156 11.22 -6.53 -4.14
CA GLN A 156 11.90 -7.79 -3.85
C GLN A 156 11.02 -9.00 -4.22
N LEU A 157 9.71 -8.91 -3.98
CA LEU A 157 8.75 -9.95 -4.33
C LEU A 157 8.60 -10.14 -5.85
N GLU A 158 8.76 -9.09 -6.66
CA GLU A 158 8.71 -9.19 -8.14
C GLU A 158 9.68 -10.21 -8.74
N GLN A 159 10.71 -10.61 -7.99
CA GLN A 159 11.60 -11.70 -8.36
C GLN A 159 10.89 -13.04 -8.60
N VAL A 160 9.70 -13.24 -8.03
CA VAL A 160 8.89 -14.46 -8.23
C VAL A 160 8.42 -14.62 -9.68
N ASN A 161 8.32 -13.53 -10.44
CA ASN A 161 7.89 -13.56 -11.84
C ASN A 161 8.90 -14.28 -12.74
N ASN A 162 10.16 -14.35 -12.31
CA ASN A 162 11.22 -15.06 -13.03
C ASN A 162 11.28 -16.56 -12.68
N ILE A 163 10.42 -17.04 -11.78
CA ILE A 163 10.42 -18.43 -11.29
C ILE A 163 9.18 -19.15 -11.82
N THR A 164 9.38 -20.26 -12.51
CA THR A 164 8.27 -21.08 -13.02
C THR A 164 7.79 -22.07 -11.96
N GLU A 165 6.48 -22.29 -11.89
CA GLU A 165 5.90 -23.20 -10.90
C GLU A 165 6.34 -24.65 -11.11
N GLN A 166 6.49 -25.09 -12.36
CA GLN A 166 6.94 -26.43 -12.70
C GLN A 166 8.35 -26.74 -12.15
N GLN A 167 9.26 -25.76 -12.19
CA GLN A 167 10.61 -25.91 -11.64
C GLN A 167 10.61 -26.11 -10.12
N VAL A 168 9.63 -25.51 -9.43
CA VAL A 168 9.53 -25.58 -7.97
C VAL A 168 8.73 -26.80 -7.54
N ALA A 169 7.64 -27.11 -8.23
CA ALA A 169 6.79 -28.26 -7.96
C ALA A 169 7.57 -29.58 -8.03
N SER A 170 8.54 -29.69 -8.94
CA SER A 170 9.45 -30.85 -9.02
C SER A 170 10.37 -31.03 -7.79
N LYS A 171 10.49 -30.00 -6.94
CA LYS A 171 11.38 -29.99 -5.78
C LYS A 171 10.64 -29.97 -4.44
N SER A 172 9.53 -29.25 -4.36
CA SER A 172 8.70 -29.18 -3.15
C SER A 172 7.30 -28.69 -3.48
N LEU A 173 6.31 -29.46 -3.04
CA LEU A 173 4.90 -29.07 -3.12
C LEU A 173 4.63 -27.78 -2.34
N VAL A 174 5.12 -27.69 -1.10
CA VAL A 174 4.94 -26.51 -0.23
C VAL A 174 5.52 -25.26 -0.88
N ALA A 175 6.77 -25.34 -1.37
CA ALA A 175 7.40 -24.19 -2.01
C ALA A 175 6.65 -23.76 -3.29
N SER A 176 6.06 -24.71 -4.02
CA SER A 176 5.25 -24.42 -5.20
C SER A 176 3.96 -23.69 -4.84
N SER A 177 3.20 -24.17 -3.85
CA SER A 177 1.99 -23.50 -3.37
C SER A 177 2.29 -22.09 -2.85
N LEU A 178 3.40 -21.93 -2.12
CA LEU A 178 3.84 -20.63 -1.62
C LEU A 178 4.26 -19.68 -2.75
N LEU A 179 4.90 -20.20 -3.81
CA LEU A 179 5.21 -19.39 -5.00
C LEU A 179 3.95 -18.89 -5.70
N ILE A 180 2.94 -19.76 -5.88
CA ILE A 180 1.66 -19.39 -6.50
C ILE A 180 1.00 -18.27 -5.70
N PHE A 181 0.99 -18.39 -4.37
CA PHE A 181 0.51 -17.32 -3.49
C PHE A 181 1.27 -16.01 -3.67
N LEU A 182 2.61 -16.04 -3.66
CA LEU A 182 3.40 -14.81 -3.83
C LEU A 182 3.16 -14.16 -5.19
N LYS A 183 3.01 -14.95 -6.27
CA LYS A 183 2.65 -14.43 -7.59
C LYS A 183 1.29 -13.75 -7.57
N ALA A 184 0.27 -14.40 -7.01
CA ALA A 184 -1.06 -13.82 -6.89
C ALA A 184 -1.07 -12.52 -6.07
N VAL A 185 -0.25 -12.44 -5.01
CA VAL A 185 -0.05 -11.22 -4.22
C VAL A 185 0.56 -10.10 -5.08
N VAL A 186 1.60 -10.40 -5.86
CA VAL A 186 2.26 -9.42 -6.74
C VAL A 186 1.31 -8.96 -7.84
N GLU A 187 0.62 -9.89 -8.51
CA GLU A 187 -0.34 -9.59 -9.56
C GLU A 187 -1.48 -8.70 -9.05
N LEU A 188 -2.06 -9.03 -7.88
CA LEU A 188 -3.11 -8.21 -7.28
C LEU A 188 -2.58 -6.83 -6.85
N ARG A 189 -1.34 -6.73 -6.36
CA ARG A 189 -0.74 -5.43 -6.01
C ARG A 189 -0.46 -4.55 -7.22
N GLN A 190 -0.10 -5.15 -8.34
CA GLN A 190 0.16 -4.46 -9.60
C GLN A 190 -1.12 -4.18 -10.40
N SER A 191 -2.27 -4.67 -9.93
CA SER A 191 -3.54 -4.44 -10.59
C SER A 191 -3.92 -2.96 -10.56
N LYS A 192 -4.57 -2.51 -11.64
CA LYS A 192 -4.99 -1.11 -11.80
C LYS A 192 -5.92 -0.69 -10.67
N LEU A 193 -6.83 -1.55 -10.23
CA LEU A 193 -7.77 -1.24 -9.15
C LEU A 193 -7.07 -1.06 -7.81
N TYR A 194 -6.06 -1.86 -7.49
CA TYR A 194 -5.33 -1.68 -6.24
C TYR A 194 -4.59 -0.33 -6.23
N MET A 195 -3.95 0.04 -7.34
CA MET A 195 -3.28 1.33 -7.50
C MET A 195 -4.28 2.50 -7.40
N THR A 196 -5.40 2.41 -8.12
CA THR A 196 -6.47 3.43 -8.08
C THR A 196 -7.09 3.56 -6.68
N GLN A 197 -7.31 2.46 -5.96
CA GLN A 197 -7.80 2.51 -4.58
C GLN A 197 -6.83 3.20 -3.63
N ASN A 198 -5.52 3.01 -3.83
CA ASN A 198 -4.51 3.65 -3.00
C ASN A 198 -4.43 5.15 -3.29
N GLU A 199 -4.56 5.55 -4.57
CA GLU A 199 -4.66 6.95 -4.98
C GLU A 199 -5.91 7.64 -4.42
N ILE A 200 -7.07 6.96 -4.44
CA ILE A 200 -8.31 7.45 -3.84
C ILE A 200 -8.10 7.71 -2.34
N LYS A 201 -7.53 6.75 -1.60
CA LYS A 201 -7.23 6.93 -0.16
C LYS A 201 -6.30 8.11 0.10
N GLU A 202 -5.32 8.36 -0.77
CA GLU A 202 -4.44 9.52 -0.65
C GLU A 202 -5.19 10.83 -0.88
N LEU A 203 -6.06 10.89 -1.89
CA LEU A 203 -6.91 12.05 -2.17
C LEU A 203 -7.90 12.32 -1.02
N GLU A 204 -8.56 11.30 -0.48
CA GLU A 204 -9.45 11.43 0.68
C GLU A 204 -8.71 12.01 1.90
N SER A 205 -7.47 11.60 2.13
CA SER A 205 -6.62 12.15 3.19
C SER A 205 -6.27 13.62 2.97
N LYS A 206 -6.07 14.06 1.71
CA LYS A 206 -5.84 15.46 1.35
C LYS A 206 -7.08 16.31 1.56
N ILE A 207 -8.24 15.88 1.04
CA ILE A 207 -9.55 16.53 1.25
C ILE A 207 -9.80 16.74 2.75
N LYS A 208 -9.57 15.71 3.57
CA LYS A 208 -9.76 15.80 5.03
C LYS A 208 -8.84 16.83 5.70
N LYS A 209 -7.62 17.04 5.19
CA LYS A 209 -6.70 18.07 5.70
C LYS A 209 -7.14 19.47 5.27
N GLU A 210 -7.59 19.61 4.03
CA GLU A 210 -8.07 20.88 3.47
C GLU A 210 -9.37 21.33 4.12
N GLN A 211 -10.32 20.42 4.34
CA GLN A 211 -11.55 20.70 5.10
C GLN A 211 -11.24 21.22 6.51
N LYS A 212 -10.30 20.58 7.22
CA LYS A 212 -9.83 21.06 8.53
C LYS A 212 -9.18 22.44 8.48
N LEU A 213 -8.63 22.86 7.36
CA LEU A 213 -8.10 24.22 7.18
C LEU A 213 -9.23 25.22 6.96
N ILE A 214 -10.25 24.87 6.17
CA ILE A 214 -11.46 25.68 6.00
C ILE A 214 -12.13 25.92 7.36
N ASP A 215 -12.41 24.86 8.13
CA ASP A 215 -13.06 24.97 9.45
C ASP A 215 -12.28 25.91 10.40
N LYS A 216 -10.94 25.90 10.31
CA LYS A 216 -10.08 26.80 11.11
C LYS A 216 -10.17 28.25 10.63
N ILE A 217 -10.21 28.47 9.33
CA ILE A 217 -10.32 29.80 8.73
C ILE A 217 -11.69 30.41 9.04
N GLU A 218 -12.77 29.64 8.93
CA GLU A 218 -14.14 30.08 9.25
C GLU A 218 -14.28 30.47 10.73
N LYS A 219 -13.71 29.67 11.65
CA LYS A 219 -13.66 30.02 13.07
C LYS A 219 -12.97 31.35 13.34
N ILE A 220 -11.96 31.71 12.55
CA ILE A 220 -11.25 33.00 12.67
C ILE A 220 -12.07 34.12 12.05
N HIS A 221 -12.77 33.86 10.95
CA HIS A 221 -13.62 34.85 10.30
C HIS A 221 -14.84 35.26 11.17
N ASN A 222 -15.39 34.30 11.92
CA ASN A 222 -16.57 34.49 12.76
C ASN A 222 -16.27 34.98 14.19
N GLN A 223 -15.00 35.24 14.52
CA GLN A 223 -14.52 35.82 15.79
C GLN A 223 -14.23 37.32 15.63
#